data_AF-A0A1I5B0N6-F1
#
_entry.id   AF-A0A1I5B0N6-F1
#
_cell.length_a   1.000
_cell.length_b   1.000
_cell.length_c   1.000
_cell.angle_alpha   90.00
_cell.angle_beta   90.00
_cell.angle_gamma   90.00
#
_symmetry.space_group_name_H-M   'P 1'
#
loop_
_entity.id
_entity.type
_entity.pdbx_description
1 polymer ?
#
loop_
_entity_poly.entity_id
_entity_poly.type
_entity_poly.pdbx_seq_one_letter_code
_entity_poly.pdbx_strand_id
1 'polypeptide(L)'
;MTMQSGSMQFGPAQPGPAQPGPVLDDHPVDAADPAVLARLLGRRLTEVLGTEVSVAMPTRLTGGASRETWSFTARSATGQERRLVLRRDPPGAGRPDGMAREAAAIAGAHDAGVPVPRLLDSGTDAATLGSPYLISEHVDGETIARRLLRDPQYATAREGMAAELGRTLARIHAVPVATLPEPVATDPLEELRATYDALGEPLPTIEIALKWLERHRPDPVPETVVHGDFRTGNLIIDPGGLRAVLDWEVVHRGDPREDLGWLCVKCWRFGSPLPAGGFGTVEQLLDGYAEVAGHRPDPEAVRWWQVYGTARWAVGCRGMAERHLSGQTPSVELAAIGRRVCEQEHDLLLALGVPDAPVRTPDPAPGSDLQGRPTAAELVAAVAMFLREDVMAATQGRLNFLARVGANTLDGVERELLLGPELERRHRERLAAFARDDQAGLAAAIRAGVLDADDPALLAAVRAAVTDRLTVANPRYLSQPGT
;
A
#
# COMPACT_ATOMS: atom_id res chain seq x y z
N MET A 1 -30.31 -77.32 57.85
CA MET A 1 -29.53 -78.55 58.13
C MET A 1 -28.47 -78.64 57.05
N THR A 2 -27.23 -78.41 57.47
CA THR A 2 -25.95 -78.87 56.89
C THR A 2 -25.67 -78.78 55.39
N MET A 3 -24.65 -77.97 55.11
CA MET A 3 -23.69 -77.96 54.00
C MET A 3 -23.68 -79.13 53.00
N GLN A 4 -23.55 -78.78 51.72
CA GLN A 4 -22.71 -79.55 50.80
C GLN A 4 -21.81 -78.62 49.96
N SER A 5 -20.57 -79.07 49.89
CA SER A 5 -19.37 -78.55 49.26
C SER A 5 -19.39 -78.56 47.73
N GLY A 6 -18.70 -77.58 47.12
CA GLY A 6 -18.32 -77.62 45.71
C GLY A 6 -17.16 -76.65 45.44
N SER A 7 -15.93 -77.14 45.53
CA SER A 7 -14.70 -76.48 45.11
C SER A 7 -14.59 -76.46 43.58
N MET A 8 -14.30 -75.30 42.96
CA MET A 8 -13.68 -75.25 41.62
C MET A 8 -12.68 -74.10 41.52
N GLN A 9 -11.57 -74.43 40.84
CA GLN A 9 -10.32 -73.70 40.70
C GLN A 9 -10.42 -72.48 39.77
N PHE A 10 -9.54 -71.52 40.00
CA PHE A 10 -9.28 -70.35 39.18
C PHE A 10 -8.56 -70.70 37.87
N GLY A 11 -9.07 -70.21 36.74
CA GLY A 11 -8.35 -70.07 35.46
C GLY A 11 -7.89 -68.62 35.24
N PRO A 12 -6.81 -68.38 34.49
CA PRO A 12 -6.22 -67.05 34.34
C PRO A 12 -7.06 -66.15 33.41
N ALA A 13 -7.24 -64.89 33.80
CA ALA A 13 -7.92 -63.87 33.02
C ALA A 13 -7.08 -63.46 31.77
N GLN A 14 -7.73 -63.43 30.61
CA GLN A 14 -7.14 -62.94 29.37
C GLN A 14 -6.93 -61.41 29.40
N PRO A 15 -5.87 -60.87 28.77
CA PRO A 15 -5.68 -59.43 28.63
C PRO A 15 -6.67 -58.85 27.61
N GLY A 16 -7.41 -57.81 28.03
CA GLY A 16 -8.32 -57.07 27.15
C GLY A 16 -7.58 -56.31 26.04
N PRO A 17 -8.28 -55.96 24.94
CA PRO A 17 -7.66 -55.29 23.81
C PRO A 17 -7.13 -53.90 24.21
N ALA A 18 -5.91 -53.61 23.76
CA ALA A 18 -5.27 -52.31 23.93
C ALA A 18 -6.12 -51.19 23.32
N GLN A 19 -6.38 -50.15 24.10
CA GLN A 19 -7.00 -48.93 23.58
C GLN A 19 -6.02 -48.29 22.59
N PRO A 20 -6.47 -47.86 21.39
CA PRO A 20 -5.64 -47.09 20.50
C PRO A 20 -5.30 -45.75 21.18
N GLY A 21 -4.02 -45.37 21.14
CA GLY A 21 -3.56 -44.07 21.61
C GLY A 21 -4.24 -42.93 20.86
N PRO A 22 -4.19 -41.69 21.38
CA PRO A 22 -4.86 -40.56 20.77
C PRO A 22 -4.34 -40.37 19.35
N VAL A 23 -5.22 -40.55 18.38
CA VAL A 23 -5.03 -40.14 16.99
C VAL A 23 -4.86 -38.62 17.03
N LEU A 24 -3.73 -38.12 16.52
CA LEU A 24 -3.53 -36.70 16.30
C LEU A 24 -4.59 -36.26 15.29
N ASP A 25 -5.55 -35.45 15.75
CA ASP A 25 -6.51 -34.80 14.88
C ASP A 25 -5.77 -33.95 13.85
N ASP A 26 -5.89 -34.33 12.58
CA ASP A 26 -5.38 -33.66 11.39
C ASP A 26 -6.27 -32.44 11.04
N HIS A 27 -6.71 -31.70 12.07
CA HIS A 27 -7.40 -30.43 11.89
C HIS A 27 -6.38 -29.39 11.42
N PRO A 28 -6.66 -28.61 10.35
CA PRO A 28 -5.81 -27.51 9.98
C PRO A 28 -5.63 -26.62 11.21
N VAL A 29 -4.38 -26.52 11.66
CA VAL A 29 -4.02 -25.78 12.87
C VAL A 29 -4.56 -24.36 12.70
N ASP A 30 -5.53 -23.96 13.52
CA ASP A 30 -6.12 -22.63 13.46
C ASP A 30 -5.08 -21.61 13.97
N ALA A 31 -4.19 -21.24 13.07
CA ALA A 31 -3.07 -20.35 13.33
C ALA A 31 -3.53 -18.89 13.52
N ALA A 32 -4.84 -18.61 13.52
CA ALA A 32 -5.39 -17.31 13.89
C ALA A 32 -5.39 -17.08 15.41
N ASP A 33 -5.42 -18.15 16.23
CA ASP A 33 -5.27 -18.04 17.68
C ASP A 33 -3.82 -17.66 18.05
N PRO A 34 -3.60 -16.49 18.71
CA PRO A 34 -2.27 -16.07 19.15
C PRO A 34 -1.53 -17.12 20.01
N ALA A 35 -2.23 -17.91 20.81
CA ALA A 35 -1.63 -18.94 21.66
C ALA A 35 -1.15 -20.15 20.84
N VAL A 36 -1.88 -20.52 19.79
CA VAL A 36 -1.46 -21.54 18.83
C VAL A 36 -0.25 -21.04 18.06
N LEU A 37 -0.31 -19.81 17.55
CA LEU A 37 0.78 -19.18 16.80
C LEU A 37 2.06 -19.07 17.64
N ALA A 38 1.97 -18.71 18.93
CA ALA A 38 3.11 -18.67 19.84
C ALA A 38 3.84 -20.02 19.94
N ARG A 39 3.08 -21.12 20.05
CA ARG A 39 3.64 -22.48 20.11
C ARG A 39 4.32 -22.89 18.81
N LEU A 40 3.69 -22.59 17.66
CA LEU A 40 4.28 -22.88 16.35
C LEU A 40 5.58 -22.09 16.13
N LEU A 41 5.58 -20.80 16.46
CA LEU A 41 6.77 -19.95 16.41
C LEU A 41 7.88 -20.45 17.33
N GLY A 42 7.56 -20.87 18.55
CA GLY A 42 8.53 -21.43 19.50
C GLY A 42 9.19 -22.71 18.98
N ARG A 43 8.40 -23.63 18.40
CA ARG A 43 8.93 -24.85 17.76
C ARG A 43 9.84 -24.51 16.59
N ARG A 44 9.37 -23.66 15.67
CA ARG A 44 10.14 -23.29 14.48
C ARG A 44 11.45 -22.59 14.83
N LEU A 45 11.42 -21.63 15.77
CA LEU A 45 12.62 -20.94 16.22
C LEU A 45 13.57 -21.85 16.99
N THR A 46 13.05 -22.89 17.67
CA THR A 46 13.90 -23.91 18.30
C THR A 46 14.69 -24.69 17.25
N GLU A 47 14.05 -25.07 16.14
CA GLU A 47 14.70 -25.74 15.01
C GLU A 47 15.75 -24.83 14.36
N VAL A 48 15.39 -23.58 14.07
CA VAL A 48 16.26 -22.61 13.37
C VAL A 48 17.47 -22.21 14.21
N LEU A 49 17.28 -21.99 15.52
CA LEU A 49 18.34 -21.51 16.41
C LEU A 49 19.11 -22.64 17.11
N GLY A 50 18.64 -23.90 17.02
CA GLY A 50 19.29 -25.06 17.63
C GLY A 50 19.26 -25.04 19.18
N THR A 51 18.40 -24.23 19.78
CA THR A 51 18.22 -24.11 21.24
C THR A 51 16.75 -23.94 21.56
N GLU A 52 16.28 -24.40 22.71
CA GLU A 52 14.87 -24.26 23.09
C GLU A 52 14.48 -22.78 23.15
N VAL A 53 13.38 -22.43 22.48
CA VAL A 53 12.83 -21.07 22.40
C VAL A 53 11.40 -21.06 22.88
N SER A 54 11.13 -20.20 23.86
CA SER A 54 9.78 -19.82 24.26
C SER A 54 9.39 -18.50 23.61
N VAL A 55 8.11 -18.35 23.26
CA VAL A 55 7.58 -17.14 22.61
C VAL A 55 6.50 -16.54 23.50
N ALA A 56 6.66 -15.27 23.86
CA ALA A 56 5.61 -14.48 24.51
C ALA A 56 4.43 -14.28 23.56
N MET A 57 3.25 -14.00 24.11
CA MET A 57 2.01 -13.89 23.33
C MET A 57 2.16 -12.92 22.15
N PRO A 58 2.06 -13.39 20.89
CA PRO A 58 2.17 -12.54 19.71
C PRO A 58 1.04 -11.51 19.69
N THR A 59 1.39 -10.28 19.33
CA THR A 59 0.43 -9.19 19.16
C THR A 59 0.30 -8.87 17.68
N ARG A 60 -0.92 -8.93 17.16
CA ARG A 60 -1.19 -8.51 15.78
C ARG A 60 -1.04 -7.00 15.68
N LEU A 61 -0.22 -6.55 14.73
CA LEU A 61 -0.08 -5.12 14.45
C LEU A 61 -1.22 -4.66 13.54
N THR A 62 -1.74 -3.46 13.81
CA THR A 62 -2.72 -2.83 12.92
C THR A 62 -1.98 -2.18 11.76
N GLY A 63 -1.92 -2.88 10.62
CA GLY A 63 -1.19 -2.44 9.43
C GLY A 63 -0.76 -3.63 8.57
N GLY A 64 -0.77 -3.46 7.25
CA GLY A 64 -0.60 -4.53 6.26
C GLY A 64 -1.90 -4.82 5.53
N ALA A 65 -2.00 -4.35 4.28
CA ALA A 65 -3.21 -4.51 3.46
C ALA A 65 -3.30 -5.91 2.83
N SER A 66 -2.16 -6.55 2.56
CA SER A 66 -2.02 -7.82 1.86
C SER A 66 -1.72 -9.00 2.80
N ARG A 67 -0.97 -8.75 3.88
CA ARG A 67 -0.41 -9.78 4.77
C ARG A 67 -0.62 -9.44 6.24
N GLU A 68 -0.67 -10.49 7.06
CA GLU A 68 -0.73 -10.32 8.51
C GLU A 68 0.65 -10.02 9.07
N THR A 69 0.75 -9.00 9.91
CA THR A 69 1.99 -8.65 10.62
C THR A 69 1.80 -8.84 12.12
N TRP A 70 2.69 -9.60 12.74
CA TRP A 70 2.65 -9.92 14.16
C TRP A 70 3.99 -9.57 14.80
N SER A 71 3.95 -8.92 15.97
CA SER A 71 5.12 -8.65 16.80
C SER A 71 5.15 -9.60 17.99
N PHE A 72 6.32 -10.15 18.32
CA PHE A 72 6.48 -11.05 19.45
C PHE A 72 7.90 -11.02 20.03
N THR A 73 8.06 -11.51 21.25
CA THR A 73 9.36 -11.67 21.90
C THR A 73 9.67 -13.17 22.03
N ALA A 74 10.81 -13.58 21.48
CA ALA A 74 11.36 -14.92 21.63
C ALA A 74 12.44 -14.92 22.72
N ARG A 75 12.41 -15.89 23.63
CA ARG A 75 13.39 -16.09 24.69
C ARG A 75 13.99 -17.47 24.58
N SER A 76 15.31 -17.53 24.39
CA SER A 76 16.08 -18.78 24.35
C SER A 76 16.27 -19.39 25.74
N ALA A 77 16.68 -20.66 25.79
CA ALA A 77 17.01 -21.38 27.04
C ALA A 77 18.09 -20.70 27.89
N THR A 78 18.98 -19.91 27.27
CA THR A 78 20.02 -19.14 27.97
C THR A 78 19.51 -17.82 28.54
N GLY A 79 18.23 -17.49 28.33
CA GLY A 79 17.60 -16.25 28.78
C GLY A 79 17.76 -15.07 27.83
N GLN A 80 18.45 -15.23 26.69
CA GLN A 80 18.55 -14.17 25.69
C GLN A 80 17.19 -13.91 25.05
N GLU A 81 16.76 -12.65 25.05
CA GLU A 81 15.54 -12.19 24.40
C GLU A 81 15.80 -11.56 23.04
N ARG A 82 14.88 -11.79 22.11
CA ARG A 82 14.84 -11.16 20.77
C ARG A 82 13.43 -10.67 20.48
N ARG A 83 13.30 -9.42 20.05
CA ARG A 83 12.04 -8.89 19.49
C ARG A 83 12.01 -9.20 18.01
N LEU A 84 10.95 -9.85 17.56
CA LEU A 84 10.81 -10.37 16.21
C LEU A 84 9.47 -9.95 15.60
N VAL A 85 9.44 -9.93 14.28
CA VAL A 85 8.25 -9.66 13.49
C VAL A 85 8.00 -10.85 12.56
N LEU A 86 6.79 -11.36 12.58
CA LEU A 86 6.28 -12.34 11.62
C LEU A 86 5.41 -11.59 10.60
N ARG A 87 5.74 -11.74 9.31
CA ARG A 87 4.84 -11.42 8.20
C ARG A 87 4.40 -12.72 7.55
N ARG A 88 3.10 -12.92 7.36
CA ARG A 88 2.56 -14.13 6.72
C ARG A 88 1.39 -13.83 5.81
N ASP A 89 1.21 -14.65 4.79
CA ASP A 89 0.03 -14.56 3.94
C ASP A 89 -1.24 -14.90 4.74
N PRO A 90 -2.42 -14.39 4.34
CA PRO A 90 -3.68 -14.82 4.90
C PRO A 90 -3.86 -16.34 4.74
N PRO A 91 -4.29 -17.06 5.79
CA PRO A 91 -4.57 -18.49 5.69
C PRO A 91 -5.53 -18.81 4.53
N GLY A 92 -5.19 -19.81 3.71
CA GLY A 92 -5.98 -20.19 2.53
C GLY A 92 -5.78 -19.35 1.27
N ALA A 93 -5.01 -18.26 1.33
CA ALA A 93 -4.67 -17.39 0.19
C ALA A 93 -3.14 -17.19 0.04
N GLY A 94 -2.37 -18.22 0.37
CA GLY A 94 -0.91 -18.21 0.31
C GLY A 94 -0.38 -17.98 -1.10
N ARG A 95 0.71 -17.20 -1.21
CA ARG A 95 1.44 -16.92 -2.44
C ARG A 95 2.91 -17.33 -2.26
N PRO A 96 3.23 -18.64 -2.29
CA PRO A 96 4.55 -19.18 -1.99
C PRO A 96 5.68 -18.53 -2.81
N ASP A 97 5.50 -18.36 -4.12
CA ASP A 97 6.52 -17.80 -5.00
C ASP A 97 6.81 -16.32 -4.69
N GLY A 98 5.77 -15.55 -4.35
CA GLY A 98 5.91 -14.16 -3.91
C GLY A 98 6.67 -14.07 -2.59
N MET A 99 6.42 -15.00 -1.66
CA MET A 99 7.14 -15.06 -0.39
C MET A 99 8.61 -15.42 -0.57
N ALA A 100 8.91 -16.41 -1.44
CA ALA A 100 10.28 -16.80 -1.75
C ALA A 100 11.07 -15.66 -2.41
N ARG A 101 10.44 -14.95 -3.35
CA ARG A 101 11.02 -13.80 -4.02
C ARG A 101 11.36 -12.68 -3.03
N GLU A 102 10.44 -12.39 -2.12
CA GLU A 102 10.64 -11.38 -1.08
C GLU A 102 11.77 -11.74 -0.13
N ALA A 103 11.83 -13.01 0.33
CA ALA A 103 12.91 -13.49 1.18
C ALA A 103 14.28 -13.35 0.50
N ALA A 104 14.38 -13.74 -0.78
CA ALA A 104 15.60 -13.64 -1.56
C ALA A 104 16.05 -12.18 -1.75
N ALA A 105 15.10 -11.27 -2.02
CA ALA A 105 15.38 -9.84 -2.14
C ALA A 105 15.92 -9.24 -0.85
N ILE A 106 15.28 -9.52 0.30
CA ILE A 106 15.71 -9.02 1.61
C ILE A 106 17.11 -9.54 1.95
N ALA A 107 17.39 -10.82 1.69
CA ALA A 107 18.70 -11.40 1.91
C ALA A 107 19.77 -10.74 1.02
N GLY A 108 19.50 -10.59 -0.28
CA GLY A 108 20.42 -9.93 -1.21
C GLY A 108 20.67 -8.46 -0.86
N ALA A 109 19.62 -7.74 -0.46
CA ALA A 109 19.72 -6.35 -0.02
C ALA A 109 20.56 -6.21 1.26
N HIS A 110 20.38 -7.11 2.23
CA HIS A 110 21.21 -7.16 3.43
C HIS A 110 22.70 -7.35 3.07
N ASP A 111 23.01 -8.29 2.17
CA ASP A 111 24.38 -8.56 1.73
C ASP A 111 25.00 -7.38 0.95
N ALA A 112 24.17 -6.59 0.27
CA ALA A 112 24.58 -5.33 -0.37
C ALA A 112 24.69 -4.13 0.60
N GLY A 113 24.49 -4.34 1.91
CA GLY A 113 24.59 -3.29 2.93
C GLY A 113 23.38 -2.34 2.97
N VAL A 114 22.24 -2.74 2.42
CA VAL A 114 20.98 -2.00 2.57
C VAL A 114 20.48 -2.19 4.01
N PRO A 115 20.05 -1.13 4.71
CA PRO A 115 19.40 -1.29 6.00
C PRO A 115 18.05 -1.97 5.79
N VAL A 116 17.97 -3.26 6.12
CA VAL A 116 16.74 -4.07 6.09
C VAL A 116 16.59 -4.82 7.42
N PRO A 117 15.36 -5.18 7.82
CA PRO A 117 15.18 -6.07 8.97
C PRO A 117 15.88 -7.41 8.68
N ARG A 118 16.80 -7.81 9.56
CA ARG A 118 17.54 -9.07 9.38
C ARG A 118 16.57 -10.23 9.36
N LEU A 119 16.56 -10.99 8.25
CA LEU A 119 15.76 -12.20 8.13
C LEU A 119 16.37 -13.31 9.00
N LEU A 120 15.56 -13.87 9.89
CA LEU A 120 15.93 -15.03 10.71
C LEU A 120 15.54 -16.33 10.03
N ASP A 121 14.35 -16.35 9.44
CA ASP A 121 13.79 -17.53 8.80
C ASP A 121 12.69 -17.12 7.83
N SER A 122 12.43 -17.99 6.86
CA SER A 122 11.34 -17.83 5.89
C SER A 122 10.85 -19.19 5.44
N GLY A 123 9.56 -19.31 5.15
CA GLY A 123 8.98 -20.55 4.65
C GLY A 123 7.93 -20.30 3.58
N THR A 124 7.86 -21.21 2.61
CA THR A 124 6.86 -21.23 1.54
C THR A 124 5.76 -22.25 1.78
N ASP A 125 5.97 -23.16 2.75
CA ASP A 125 5.02 -24.20 3.12
C ASP A 125 4.07 -23.73 4.23
N ALA A 126 2.79 -24.08 4.07
CA ALA A 126 1.74 -23.81 5.04
C ALA A 126 1.82 -24.71 6.28
N ALA A 127 2.47 -25.89 6.23
CA ALA A 127 2.47 -26.82 7.36
C ALA A 127 3.20 -26.27 8.61
N THR A 128 4.10 -25.29 8.44
CA THR A 128 4.88 -24.75 9.56
C THR A 128 4.09 -23.71 10.38
N LEU A 129 3.59 -22.64 9.74
CA LEU A 129 2.91 -21.52 10.42
C LEU A 129 1.49 -21.24 9.88
N GLY A 130 0.91 -22.19 9.14
CA GLY A 130 -0.41 -22.10 8.51
C GLY A 130 -0.42 -21.41 7.14
N SER A 131 0.66 -20.72 6.76
CA SER A 131 0.83 -20.05 5.47
C SER A 131 2.30 -19.70 5.22
N PRO A 132 2.69 -19.35 3.98
CA PRO A 132 4.02 -18.78 3.71
C PRO A 132 4.31 -17.59 4.62
N TYR A 133 5.57 -17.44 5.04
CA TYR A 133 5.98 -16.47 6.06
C TYR A 133 7.42 -15.98 5.95
N LEU A 134 7.67 -14.83 6.61
CA LEU A 134 8.99 -14.27 6.94
C LEU A 134 9.04 -13.99 8.44
N ILE A 135 10.13 -14.38 9.10
CA ILE A 135 10.47 -13.96 10.47
C ILE A 135 11.72 -13.10 10.41
N SER A 136 11.62 -11.88 10.93
CA SER A 136 12.72 -10.91 10.92
C SER A 136 12.92 -10.26 12.29
N GLU A 137 14.07 -9.63 12.49
CA GLU A 137 14.31 -8.79 13.67
C GLU A 137 13.39 -7.58 13.68
N HIS A 138 12.91 -7.22 14.88
CA HIS A 138 12.22 -5.97 15.08
C HIS A 138 13.21 -4.81 15.04
N VAL A 139 12.94 -3.81 14.18
CA VAL A 139 13.74 -2.59 14.08
C VAL A 139 12.96 -1.44 14.71
N ASP A 140 13.55 -0.78 15.71
CA ASP A 140 12.96 0.40 16.32
C ASP A 140 13.01 1.61 15.39
N GLY A 141 11.98 2.45 15.47
CA GLY A 141 11.88 3.74 14.80
C GLY A 141 10.44 4.10 14.49
N GLU A 142 10.26 5.12 13.66
CA GLU A 142 8.95 5.64 13.27
C GLU A 142 8.70 5.38 11.78
N THR A 143 7.45 5.05 11.45
CA THR A 143 6.98 4.74 10.09
C THR A 143 5.88 5.68 9.63
N ILE A 144 5.29 6.46 10.55
CA ILE A 144 4.25 7.44 10.22
C ILE A 144 4.90 8.63 9.53
N ALA A 145 4.82 8.65 8.20
CA ALA A 145 5.40 9.69 7.35
C ALA A 145 5.08 11.13 7.81
N ARG A 146 3.86 11.41 8.25
CA ARG A 146 3.49 12.74 8.76
C ARG A 146 4.30 13.16 9.99
N ARG A 147 4.66 12.23 10.87
CA ARG A 147 5.52 12.50 12.03
C ARG A 147 6.97 12.70 11.57
N LEU A 148 7.49 11.79 10.75
CA LEU A 148 8.84 11.88 10.17
C LEU A 148 9.10 13.23 9.49
N LEU A 149 8.12 13.75 8.77
CA LEU A 149 8.25 14.97 7.98
C LEU A 149 7.98 16.27 8.75
N ARG A 150 7.36 16.22 9.94
CA ARG A 150 6.89 17.44 10.64
C ARG A 150 7.38 17.57 12.07
N ASP A 151 7.65 16.45 12.74
CA ASP A 151 8.06 16.47 14.13
C ASP A 151 9.51 16.98 14.25
N PRO A 152 9.80 17.98 15.11
CA PRO A 152 11.14 18.47 15.33
C PRO A 152 12.17 17.39 15.71
N GLN A 153 11.74 16.30 16.36
CA GLN A 153 12.68 15.24 16.80
C GLN A 153 13.43 14.57 15.64
N TYR A 154 12.87 14.58 14.43
CA TYR A 154 13.50 14.01 13.23
C TYR A 154 14.20 15.06 12.36
N ALA A 155 14.40 16.30 12.84
CA ALA A 155 15.03 17.36 12.04
C ALA A 155 16.42 16.94 11.52
N THR A 156 17.28 16.42 12.40
CA THR A 156 18.60 15.90 12.01
C THR A 156 18.48 14.74 11.03
N ALA A 157 17.54 13.80 11.26
CA ALA A 157 17.33 12.69 10.34
C ALA A 157 16.89 13.16 8.95
N ARG A 158 16.13 14.26 8.83
CA ARG A 158 15.73 14.82 7.53
C ARG A 158 16.89 15.45 6.77
N GLU A 159 17.88 16.00 7.47
CA GLU A 159 19.06 16.61 6.84
C GLU A 159 19.83 15.54 6.06
N GLY A 160 19.95 15.72 4.74
CA GLY A 160 20.66 14.76 3.87
C GLY A 160 19.93 13.44 3.61
N MET A 161 18.70 13.25 4.13
CA MET A 161 17.93 12.01 3.94
C MET A 161 17.71 11.69 2.46
N ALA A 162 17.42 12.68 1.60
CA ALA A 162 17.25 12.43 0.17
C ALA A 162 18.48 11.77 -0.47
N ALA A 163 19.69 12.24 -0.12
CA ALA A 163 20.93 11.62 -0.59
C ALA A 163 21.14 10.21 0.00
N GLU A 164 20.76 9.98 1.26
CA GLU A 164 20.83 8.65 1.87
C GLU A 164 19.86 7.65 1.23
N LEU A 165 18.66 8.10 0.84
CA LEU A 165 17.71 7.30 0.07
C LEU A 165 18.28 6.97 -1.32
N GLY A 166 18.97 7.92 -1.95
CA GLY A 166 19.68 7.70 -3.22
C GLY A 166 20.75 6.62 -3.11
N ARG A 167 21.64 6.74 -2.12
CA ARG A 167 22.66 5.72 -1.81
C ARG A 167 22.04 4.36 -1.51
N THR A 168 20.92 4.34 -0.78
CA THR A 168 20.19 3.11 -0.45
C THR A 168 19.64 2.44 -1.69
N LEU A 169 18.97 3.18 -2.58
CA LEU A 169 18.48 2.64 -3.85
C LEU A 169 19.60 2.12 -4.73
N ALA A 170 20.73 2.83 -4.81
CA ALA A 170 21.90 2.34 -5.55
C ALA A 170 22.44 1.00 -5.00
N ARG A 171 22.43 0.80 -3.67
CA ARG A 171 22.77 -0.50 -3.05
C ARG A 171 21.76 -1.59 -3.39
N ILE A 172 20.45 -1.27 -3.40
CA ILE A 172 19.39 -2.21 -3.81
C ILE A 172 19.60 -2.63 -5.27
N HIS A 173 19.86 -1.67 -6.15
CA HIS A 173 20.03 -1.92 -7.58
C HIS A 173 21.35 -2.62 -7.93
N ALA A 174 22.31 -2.67 -7.00
CA ALA A 174 23.54 -3.44 -7.12
C ALA A 174 23.37 -4.91 -6.72
N VAL A 175 22.24 -5.30 -6.12
CA VAL A 175 21.94 -6.71 -5.82
C VAL A 175 21.90 -7.49 -7.13
N PRO A 176 22.62 -8.64 -7.24
CA PRO A 176 22.64 -9.41 -8.48
C PRO A 176 21.22 -9.85 -8.88
N VAL A 177 20.78 -9.51 -10.09
CA VAL A 177 19.42 -9.86 -10.58
C VAL A 177 19.12 -11.36 -10.52
N ALA A 178 20.15 -12.19 -10.63
CA ALA A 178 20.07 -13.65 -10.51
C ALA A 178 19.58 -14.14 -9.14
N THR A 179 19.55 -13.28 -8.11
CA THR A 179 18.96 -13.58 -6.80
C THR A 179 17.44 -13.73 -6.87
N LEU A 180 16.78 -13.05 -7.81
CA LEU A 180 15.35 -13.19 -8.06
C LEU A 180 15.09 -14.26 -9.12
N PRO A 181 13.93 -14.95 -9.11
CA PRO A 181 13.52 -15.78 -10.23
C PRO A 181 13.42 -14.94 -11.51
N GLU A 182 13.66 -15.57 -12.66
CA GLU A 182 13.53 -14.91 -13.96
C GLU A 182 12.07 -14.51 -14.19
N PRO A 183 11.77 -13.23 -14.45
CA PRO A 183 10.41 -12.78 -14.71
C PRO A 183 9.96 -13.22 -16.10
N VAL A 184 8.65 -13.26 -16.29
CA VAL A 184 8.10 -13.16 -17.64
C VAL A 184 8.33 -11.72 -18.08
N ALA A 185 9.15 -11.51 -19.11
CA ALA A 185 9.43 -10.16 -19.61
C ALA A 185 8.13 -9.53 -20.10
N THR A 186 7.74 -8.43 -19.46
CA THR A 186 6.55 -7.66 -19.80
C THR A 186 6.92 -6.19 -19.82
N ASP A 187 6.36 -5.47 -20.79
CA ASP A 187 6.53 -4.03 -20.87
C ASP A 187 5.63 -3.37 -19.79
N PRO A 188 6.19 -2.60 -18.83
CA PRO A 188 5.41 -1.96 -17.77
C PRO A 188 4.30 -1.05 -18.28
N LEU A 189 4.51 -0.39 -19.43
CA LEU A 189 3.51 0.48 -20.03
C LEU A 189 2.37 -0.32 -20.67
N GLU A 190 2.68 -1.48 -21.27
CA GLU A 190 1.65 -2.40 -21.80
C GLU A 190 0.85 -3.02 -20.66
N GLU A 191 1.49 -3.42 -19.55
CA GLU A 191 0.80 -3.93 -18.37
C GLU A 191 -0.11 -2.88 -17.72
N LEU A 192 0.37 -1.64 -17.60
CA LEU A 192 -0.43 -0.53 -17.10
C LEU A 192 -1.66 -0.31 -17.98
N ARG A 193 -1.47 -0.31 -19.32
CA ARG A 193 -2.55 -0.20 -20.29
C ARG A 193 -3.57 -1.33 -20.14
N ALA A 194 -3.12 -2.58 -20.07
CA ALA A 194 -3.98 -3.74 -19.93
C ALA A 194 -4.78 -3.71 -18.62
N THR A 195 -4.13 -3.35 -17.50
CA THR A 195 -4.78 -3.22 -16.19
C THR A 195 -5.82 -2.11 -16.21
N TYR A 196 -5.50 -0.98 -16.82
CA TYR A 196 -6.42 0.14 -16.97
C TYR A 196 -7.63 -0.22 -17.85
N ASP A 197 -7.41 -0.86 -19.00
CA ASP A 197 -8.49 -1.26 -19.90
C ASP A 197 -9.44 -2.29 -19.27
N ALA A 198 -8.90 -3.19 -18.45
CA ALA A 198 -9.70 -4.18 -17.71
C ALA A 198 -10.67 -3.56 -16.69
N LEU A 199 -10.47 -2.29 -16.27
CA LEU A 199 -11.40 -1.58 -15.38
C LEU A 199 -12.68 -1.14 -16.10
N GLY A 200 -12.70 -1.05 -17.43
CA GLY A 200 -13.90 -0.70 -18.21
C GLY A 200 -14.41 0.73 -18.07
N GLU A 201 -13.70 1.60 -17.35
CA GLU A 201 -14.06 3.01 -17.12
C GLU A 201 -12.93 3.96 -17.54
N PRO A 202 -12.88 4.38 -18.82
CA PRO A 202 -11.76 5.17 -19.32
C PRO A 202 -11.80 6.61 -18.78
N LEU A 203 -10.64 7.12 -18.38
CA LEU A 203 -10.45 8.45 -17.80
C LEU A 203 -9.60 9.34 -18.74
N PRO A 204 -10.05 10.55 -19.10
CA PRO A 204 -9.32 11.44 -20.01
C PRO A 204 -7.88 11.74 -19.55
N THR A 205 -7.68 11.92 -18.25
CA THR A 205 -6.37 12.17 -17.63
C THR A 205 -5.38 11.02 -17.81
N ILE A 206 -5.86 9.78 -17.68
CA ILE A 206 -5.04 8.59 -17.87
C ILE A 206 -4.69 8.42 -19.34
N GLU A 207 -5.61 8.69 -20.27
CA GLU A 207 -5.31 8.66 -21.71
C GLU A 207 -4.25 9.69 -22.11
N ILE A 208 -4.36 10.92 -21.61
CA ILE A 208 -3.37 11.98 -21.83
C ILE A 208 -1.99 11.51 -21.33
N ALA A 209 -1.93 10.97 -20.11
CA ALA A 209 -0.68 10.49 -19.54
C ALA A 209 -0.09 9.31 -20.30
N LEU A 210 -0.89 8.33 -20.72
CA LEU A 210 -0.40 7.19 -21.49
C LEU A 210 0.13 7.65 -22.86
N LYS A 211 -0.55 8.60 -23.54
CA LYS A 211 -0.01 9.22 -24.76
C LYS A 211 1.30 9.95 -24.52
N TRP A 212 1.45 10.63 -23.38
CA TRP A 212 2.71 11.28 -23.02
C TRP A 212 3.82 10.26 -22.74
N LEU A 213 3.52 9.20 -21.99
CA LEU A 213 4.45 8.12 -21.65
C LEU A 213 4.94 7.38 -22.90
N GLU A 214 4.04 7.09 -23.85
CA GLU A 214 4.36 6.49 -25.15
C GLU A 214 5.36 7.37 -25.95
N ARG A 215 5.20 8.70 -25.91
CA ARG A 215 6.02 9.65 -26.69
C ARG A 215 7.37 9.99 -26.05
N HIS A 216 7.49 9.90 -24.74
CA HIS A 216 8.67 10.35 -23.98
C HIS A 216 9.43 9.18 -23.33
N ARG A 217 9.21 7.95 -23.81
CA ARG A 217 9.86 6.75 -23.27
C ARG A 217 11.40 6.92 -23.28
N PRO A 218 12.07 6.74 -22.13
CA PRO A 218 13.52 6.80 -22.08
C PRO A 218 14.15 5.58 -22.74
N ASP A 219 15.41 5.72 -23.15
CA ASP A 219 16.20 4.58 -23.64
C ASP A 219 16.30 3.49 -22.56
N PRO A 220 16.24 2.20 -22.95
CA PRO A 220 16.34 1.09 -22.02
C PRO A 220 17.72 1.04 -21.36
N VAL A 221 17.75 0.61 -20.11
CA VAL A 221 18.96 0.37 -19.32
C VAL A 221 18.99 -1.09 -18.85
N PRO A 222 20.15 -1.63 -18.43
CA PRO A 222 20.20 -2.96 -17.85
C PRO A 222 19.26 -3.10 -16.66
N GLU A 223 18.56 -4.24 -16.56
CA GLU A 223 17.68 -4.52 -15.44
C GLU A 223 18.46 -4.66 -14.13
N THR A 224 17.84 -4.21 -13.05
CA THR A 224 18.32 -4.39 -11.68
C THR A 224 17.23 -5.01 -10.82
N VAL A 225 17.56 -5.38 -9.58
CA VAL A 225 16.51 -5.58 -8.56
C VAL A 225 15.85 -4.24 -8.31
N VAL A 226 14.52 -4.17 -8.45
CA VAL A 226 13.68 -3.00 -8.19
C VAL A 226 12.78 -3.32 -7.01
N HIS A 227 12.79 -2.48 -5.98
CA HIS A 227 11.94 -2.63 -4.80
C HIS A 227 10.45 -2.52 -5.17
N GLY A 228 10.09 -1.58 -6.04
CA GLY A 228 8.76 -1.41 -6.64
C GLY A 228 7.74 -0.65 -5.79
N ASP A 229 7.96 -0.60 -4.47
CA ASP A 229 7.24 0.27 -3.54
C ASP A 229 8.18 1.07 -2.59
N PHE A 230 9.31 1.60 -3.11
CA PHE A 230 10.24 2.40 -2.31
C PHE A 230 9.69 3.81 -2.04
N ARG A 231 9.03 4.00 -0.89
CA ARG A 231 8.38 5.28 -0.50
C ARG A 231 8.47 5.54 0.99
N THR A 232 8.27 6.78 1.40
CA THR A 232 8.37 7.25 2.81
C THR A 232 7.56 6.43 3.80
N GLY A 233 6.42 5.86 3.40
CA GLY A 233 5.60 5.01 4.27
C GLY A 233 6.14 3.60 4.51
N ASN A 234 7.20 3.19 3.81
CA ASN A 234 7.85 1.89 3.92
C ASN A 234 9.28 2.02 4.47
N LEU A 235 9.58 3.13 5.15
CA LEU A 235 10.87 3.38 5.80
C LEU A 235 10.67 3.39 7.31
N ILE A 236 11.63 2.81 8.03
CA ILE A 236 11.78 3.02 9.48
C ILE A 236 12.90 4.05 9.65
N ILE A 237 12.59 5.16 10.30
CA ILE A 237 13.53 6.25 10.58
C ILE A 237 13.52 6.54 12.07
N ASP A 238 14.70 6.73 12.65
CA ASP A 238 14.88 7.25 14.00
C ASP A 238 15.52 8.66 13.95
N PRO A 239 15.73 9.35 15.07
CA PRO A 239 16.39 10.66 15.07
C PRO A 239 17.81 10.68 14.45
N GLY A 240 18.46 9.52 14.35
CA GLY A 240 19.79 9.35 13.74
C GLY A 240 19.77 9.03 12.24
N GLY A 241 18.62 8.68 11.65
CA GLY A 241 18.48 8.47 10.21
C GLY A 241 17.73 7.19 9.81
N LEU A 242 17.99 6.71 8.60
CA LEU A 242 17.35 5.52 8.05
C LEU A 242 17.78 4.25 8.80
N ARG A 243 16.80 3.46 9.25
CA ARG A 243 17.00 2.22 10.02
C ARG A 243 16.62 0.97 9.27
N ALA A 244 15.58 1.02 8.45
CA ALA A 244 15.17 -0.11 7.62
C ALA A 244 14.31 0.31 6.43
N VAL A 245 14.46 -0.42 5.32
CA VAL A 245 13.54 -0.45 4.18
C VAL A 245 12.62 -1.66 4.33
N LEU A 246 11.31 -1.42 4.25
CA LEU A 246 10.26 -2.41 4.46
C LEU A 246 9.49 -2.70 3.18
N ASP A 247 8.68 -3.75 3.23
CA ASP A 247 7.63 -4.07 2.26
C ASP A 247 8.13 -4.37 0.83
N TRP A 248 8.88 -5.46 0.74
CA TRP A 248 9.51 -5.97 -0.47
C TRP A 248 8.56 -6.86 -1.31
N GLU A 249 7.25 -6.75 -1.11
CA GLU A 249 6.27 -7.70 -1.66
C GLU A 249 6.07 -7.59 -3.17
N VAL A 250 6.38 -6.43 -3.75
CA VAL A 250 6.30 -6.15 -5.20
C VAL A 250 7.68 -6.10 -5.86
N VAL A 251 8.71 -6.62 -5.19
CA VAL A 251 10.06 -6.67 -5.75
C VAL A 251 10.08 -7.44 -7.07
N HIS A 252 10.79 -6.92 -8.05
CA HIS A 252 10.90 -7.50 -9.37
C HIS A 252 12.23 -7.12 -10.03
N ARG A 253 12.49 -7.64 -11.23
CA ARG A 253 13.59 -7.15 -12.07
C ARG A 253 13.04 -6.09 -13.01
N GLY A 254 13.72 -4.96 -13.13
CA GLY A 254 13.21 -3.85 -13.92
C GLY A 254 14.20 -2.71 -14.04
N ASP A 255 13.71 -1.56 -14.48
CA ASP A 255 14.51 -0.34 -14.62
C ASP A 255 14.76 0.30 -13.23
N PRO A 256 16.02 0.53 -12.81
CA PRO A 256 16.34 1.15 -11.52
C PRO A 256 15.73 2.55 -11.35
N ARG A 257 15.40 3.24 -12.45
CA ARG A 257 14.79 4.57 -12.41
C ARG A 257 13.34 4.53 -11.93
N GLU A 258 12.69 3.36 -11.94
CA GLU A 258 11.35 3.16 -11.39
C GLU A 258 11.27 3.55 -9.92
N ASP A 259 12.16 3.05 -9.07
CA ASP A 259 12.12 3.34 -7.62
C ASP A 259 12.41 4.81 -7.33
N LEU A 260 13.32 5.43 -8.09
CA LEU A 260 13.63 6.86 -7.98
C LEU A 260 12.41 7.72 -8.33
N GLY A 261 11.75 7.40 -9.46
CA GLY A 261 10.54 8.08 -9.90
C GLY A 261 9.37 7.84 -8.94
N TRP A 262 9.24 6.61 -8.43
CA TRP A 262 8.21 6.22 -7.46
C TRP A 262 8.33 7.05 -6.19
N LEU A 263 9.52 7.17 -5.59
CA LEU A 263 9.76 7.99 -4.41
C LEU A 263 9.39 9.48 -4.63
N CYS A 264 9.46 9.95 -5.88
CA CYS A 264 9.14 11.32 -6.26
C CYS A 264 7.64 11.58 -6.52
N VAL A 265 6.79 10.54 -6.54
CA VAL A 265 5.34 10.68 -6.68
C VAL A 265 4.78 11.52 -5.52
N LYS A 266 3.95 12.51 -5.85
CA LYS A 266 3.52 13.57 -4.93
C LYS A 266 2.80 13.05 -3.69
N CYS A 267 2.00 11.99 -3.82
CA CYS A 267 1.26 11.42 -2.71
C CYS A 267 2.17 10.87 -1.57
N TRP A 268 3.44 10.54 -1.87
CA TRP A 268 4.43 10.10 -0.89
C TRP A 268 5.18 11.24 -0.18
N ARG A 269 4.89 12.49 -0.55
CA ARG A 269 5.45 13.68 0.11
C ARG A 269 4.62 14.10 1.33
N PHE A 270 3.42 13.56 1.51
CA PHE A 270 2.50 13.85 2.63
C PHE A 270 2.30 15.36 2.92
N GLY A 271 2.21 16.15 1.85
CA GLY A 271 2.05 17.60 1.86
C GLY A 271 3.33 18.41 2.04
N SER A 272 4.51 17.76 2.06
CA SER A 272 5.80 18.43 1.96
C SER A 272 6.01 18.99 0.54
N PRO A 273 6.63 20.17 0.38
CA PRO A 273 7.02 20.70 -0.93
C PRO A 273 8.24 20.00 -1.53
N LEU A 274 8.96 19.19 -0.74
CA LEU A 274 10.20 18.57 -1.20
C LEU A 274 9.91 17.29 -2.02
N PRO A 275 10.46 17.15 -3.24
CA PRO A 275 10.01 16.14 -4.17
C PRO A 275 10.42 14.70 -3.84
N ALA A 276 11.60 14.48 -3.24
CA ALA A 276 12.07 13.14 -2.90
C ALA A 276 11.46 12.66 -1.57
N GLY A 277 10.31 11.99 -1.62
CA GLY A 277 9.61 11.45 -0.44
C GLY A 277 9.21 12.49 0.62
N GLY A 278 9.29 13.78 0.30
CA GLY A 278 9.11 14.88 1.25
C GLY A 278 10.38 15.31 2.01
N PHE A 279 11.54 14.70 1.75
CA PHE A 279 12.78 14.91 2.51
C PHE A 279 13.80 15.86 1.87
N GLY A 280 13.84 15.94 0.54
CA GLY A 280 14.81 16.78 -0.18
C GLY A 280 14.51 16.89 -1.67
N THR A 281 15.45 17.46 -2.41
CA THR A 281 15.29 17.67 -3.86
C THR A 281 15.59 16.41 -4.66
N VAL A 282 15.17 16.38 -5.93
CA VAL A 282 15.51 15.29 -6.85
C VAL A 282 17.02 15.24 -7.07
N GLU A 283 17.68 16.38 -7.17
CA GLU A 283 19.13 16.47 -7.37
C GLU A 283 19.87 15.81 -6.21
N GLN A 284 19.49 16.09 -4.96
CA GLN A 284 20.10 15.44 -3.79
C GLN A 284 19.94 13.91 -3.83
N LEU A 285 18.76 13.43 -4.25
CA LEU A 285 18.49 12.00 -4.43
C LEU A 285 19.41 11.38 -5.50
N LEU A 286 19.50 12.02 -6.68
CA LEU A 286 20.30 11.52 -7.80
C LEU A 286 21.81 11.60 -7.53
N ASP A 287 22.26 12.63 -6.82
CA ASP A 287 23.65 12.79 -6.45
C ASP A 287 24.06 11.70 -5.44
N GLY A 288 23.22 11.44 -4.42
CA GLY A 288 23.43 10.34 -3.49
C GLY A 288 23.40 8.97 -4.17
N TYR A 289 22.55 8.78 -5.18
CA TYR A 289 22.56 7.57 -6.00
C TYR A 289 23.89 7.41 -6.75
N ALA A 290 24.38 8.48 -7.36
CA ALA A 290 25.60 8.48 -8.17
C ALA A 290 26.86 8.16 -7.34
N GLU A 291 26.90 8.55 -6.07
CA GLU A 291 28.01 8.24 -5.15
C GLU A 291 28.29 6.73 -5.02
N VAL A 292 27.24 5.90 -5.10
CA VAL A 292 27.34 4.44 -4.95
C VAL A 292 27.32 3.74 -6.30
N ALA A 293 26.44 4.16 -7.22
CA ALA A 293 26.29 3.51 -8.52
C ALA A 293 27.41 3.86 -9.51
N GLY A 294 28.18 4.93 -9.26
CA GLY A 294 29.24 5.41 -10.16
C GLY A 294 28.72 6.10 -11.42
N HIS A 295 27.40 6.21 -11.59
CA HIS A 295 26.75 6.98 -12.64
C HIS A 295 25.54 7.71 -12.09
N ARG A 296 25.26 8.90 -12.63
CA ARG A 296 24.08 9.68 -12.25
C ARG A 296 22.92 9.35 -13.18
N PRO A 297 21.73 8.96 -12.66
CA PRO A 297 20.56 8.73 -13.50
C PRO A 297 20.12 10.02 -14.21
N ASP A 298 19.57 9.88 -15.41
CA ASP A 298 18.98 10.98 -16.16
C ASP A 298 17.71 11.49 -15.45
N PRO A 299 17.65 12.78 -15.06
CA PRO A 299 16.47 13.36 -14.41
C PRO A 299 15.19 13.26 -15.24
N GLU A 300 15.24 13.37 -16.57
CA GLU A 300 14.04 13.27 -17.41
C GLU A 300 13.50 11.83 -17.46
N ALA A 301 14.39 10.84 -17.49
CA ALA A 301 13.98 9.44 -17.35
C ALA A 301 13.35 9.16 -15.98
N VAL A 302 13.87 9.75 -14.89
CA VAL A 302 13.26 9.65 -13.55
C VAL A 302 11.89 10.34 -13.50
N ARG A 303 11.74 11.48 -14.18
CA ARG A 303 10.44 12.15 -14.34
C ARG A 303 9.45 11.29 -15.12
N TRP A 304 9.90 10.60 -16.17
CA TRP A 304 9.06 9.64 -16.90
C TRP A 304 8.53 8.56 -15.96
N TRP A 305 9.40 7.98 -15.13
CA TRP A 305 9.01 6.99 -14.12
C TRP A 305 8.13 7.56 -13.00
N GLN A 306 8.27 8.84 -12.65
CA GLN A 306 7.35 9.53 -11.74
C GLN A 306 5.94 9.67 -12.36
N VAL A 307 5.83 10.04 -13.64
CA VAL A 307 4.54 10.11 -14.36
C VAL A 307 3.92 8.71 -14.45
N TYR A 308 4.70 7.70 -14.83
CA TYR A 308 4.28 6.30 -14.85
C TYR A 308 3.77 5.86 -13.48
N GLY A 309 4.54 6.11 -12.41
CA GLY A 309 4.16 5.80 -11.04
C GLY A 309 2.86 6.49 -10.63
N THR A 310 2.68 7.76 -10.99
CA THR A 310 1.45 8.50 -10.69
C THR A 310 0.23 7.89 -11.40
N ALA A 311 0.38 7.52 -12.69
CA ALA A 311 -0.67 6.84 -13.44
C ALA A 311 -0.97 5.43 -12.90
N ARG A 312 0.07 4.63 -12.59
CA ARG A 312 -0.04 3.31 -11.97
C ARG A 312 -0.80 3.37 -10.66
N TRP A 313 -0.51 4.38 -9.83
CA TRP A 313 -1.21 4.56 -8.57
C TRP A 313 -2.66 5.01 -8.75
N ALA A 314 -2.96 5.86 -9.74
CA ALA A 314 -4.34 6.22 -10.09
C ALA A 314 -5.18 4.98 -10.49
N VAL A 315 -4.63 4.13 -11.36
CA VAL A 315 -5.24 2.85 -11.77
C VAL A 315 -5.39 1.90 -10.58
N GLY A 316 -4.38 1.81 -9.71
CA GLY A 316 -4.43 1.02 -8.48
C GLY A 316 -5.53 1.49 -7.51
N CYS A 317 -5.69 2.80 -7.32
CA CYS A 317 -6.79 3.37 -6.53
C CYS A 317 -8.17 2.99 -7.10
N ARG A 318 -8.32 2.98 -8.42
CA ARG A 318 -9.55 2.51 -9.08
C ARG A 318 -9.80 1.02 -8.83
N GLY A 319 -8.81 0.16 -9.03
CA GLY A 319 -8.94 -1.27 -8.77
C GLY A 319 -9.24 -1.59 -7.29
N MET A 320 -8.72 -0.80 -6.36
CA MET A 320 -9.08 -0.90 -4.94
C MET A 320 -10.54 -0.55 -4.66
N ALA A 321 -11.06 0.50 -5.28
CA ALA A 321 -12.47 0.87 -5.16
C ALA A 321 -13.38 -0.22 -5.76
N GLU A 322 -13.01 -0.76 -6.92
CA GLU A 322 -13.80 -1.79 -7.61
C GLU A 322 -13.96 -3.07 -6.78
N ARG A 323 -12.92 -3.50 -6.06
CA ARG A 323 -13.03 -4.64 -5.12
C ARG A 323 -14.13 -4.44 -4.08
N HIS A 324 -14.39 -3.21 -3.66
CA HIS A 324 -15.52 -2.92 -2.78
C HIS A 324 -16.85 -2.92 -3.53
N LEU A 325 -16.92 -2.21 -4.66
CA LEU A 325 -18.16 -2.01 -5.42
C LEU A 325 -18.71 -3.32 -6.00
N SER A 326 -17.83 -4.23 -6.43
CA SER A 326 -18.19 -5.55 -6.93
C SER A 326 -18.58 -6.55 -5.82
N GLY A 327 -18.49 -6.15 -4.55
CA GLY A 327 -18.75 -7.00 -3.38
C GLY A 327 -17.63 -8.00 -3.04
N GLN A 328 -16.49 -8.00 -3.74
CA GLN A 328 -15.36 -8.90 -3.46
C GLN A 328 -14.74 -8.65 -2.08
N THR A 329 -14.68 -7.39 -1.63
CA THR A 329 -14.16 -7.01 -0.32
C THR A 329 -14.96 -5.84 0.26
N PRO A 330 -15.95 -6.11 1.13
CA PRO A 330 -16.68 -5.06 1.84
C PRO A 330 -15.73 -4.23 2.74
N SER A 331 -15.52 -2.95 2.43
CA SER A 331 -14.64 -2.07 3.20
C SER A 331 -14.95 -0.60 2.95
N VAL A 332 -15.23 0.14 4.03
CA VAL A 332 -15.44 1.60 3.99
C VAL A 332 -14.17 2.33 3.53
N GLU A 333 -12.99 1.79 3.82
CA GLU A 333 -11.71 2.35 3.38
C GLU A 333 -11.52 2.20 1.87
N LEU A 334 -11.82 1.02 1.34
CA LEU A 334 -11.76 0.77 -0.11
C LEU A 334 -12.85 1.56 -0.84
N ALA A 335 -14.04 1.74 -0.26
CA ALA A 335 -15.06 2.63 -0.80
C ALA A 335 -14.55 4.08 -0.90
N ALA A 336 -13.97 4.58 0.19
CA ALA A 336 -13.47 5.95 0.27
C ALA A 336 -12.28 6.22 -0.67
N ILE A 337 -11.46 5.20 -0.95
CA ILE A 337 -10.28 5.35 -1.82
C ILE A 337 -10.63 5.68 -3.26
N GLY A 338 -11.82 5.30 -3.73
CA GLY A 338 -12.29 5.65 -5.09
C GLY A 338 -12.43 7.16 -5.29
N ARG A 339 -12.70 7.92 -4.21
CA ARG A 339 -12.73 9.39 -4.26
C ARG A 339 -11.33 10.02 -4.29
N ARG A 340 -10.28 9.26 -3.96
CA ARG A 340 -8.88 9.71 -4.05
C ARG A 340 -8.28 9.60 -5.45
N VAL A 341 -8.99 9.02 -6.41
CA VAL A 341 -8.54 8.95 -7.80
C VAL A 341 -8.32 10.35 -8.37
N CYS A 342 -9.20 11.31 -8.04
CA CYS A 342 -9.05 12.69 -8.48
C CYS A 342 -7.82 13.40 -7.86
N GLU A 343 -7.29 12.94 -6.72
CA GLU A 343 -5.98 13.39 -6.20
C GLU A 343 -4.88 12.98 -7.18
N GLN A 344 -4.91 11.73 -7.65
CA GLN A 344 -3.89 11.20 -8.57
C GLN A 344 -4.02 11.77 -9.97
N GLU A 345 -5.23 12.01 -10.44
CA GLU A 345 -5.47 12.73 -11.70
C GLU A 345 -4.92 14.16 -11.67
N HIS A 346 -5.06 14.85 -10.53
CA HIS A 346 -4.50 16.18 -10.34
C HIS A 346 -2.97 16.15 -10.32
N ASP A 347 -2.39 15.19 -9.60
CA ASP A 347 -0.94 15.00 -9.52
C ASP A 347 -0.34 14.64 -10.88
N LEU A 348 -1.06 13.84 -11.67
CA LEU A 348 -0.65 13.46 -13.01
C LEU A 348 -0.61 14.67 -13.94
N LEU A 349 -1.66 15.51 -13.92
CA LEU A 349 -1.68 16.76 -14.69
C LEU A 349 -0.55 17.71 -14.26
N LEU A 350 -0.25 17.81 -12.96
CA LEU A 350 0.90 18.57 -12.47
C LEU A 350 2.24 18.01 -12.98
N ALA A 351 2.44 16.69 -12.92
CA ALA A 351 3.67 16.03 -13.39
C ALA A 351 3.89 16.21 -14.91
N LEU A 352 2.79 16.27 -15.67
CA LEU A 352 2.78 16.59 -17.09
C LEU A 352 3.02 18.09 -17.38
N GLY A 353 3.09 18.95 -16.36
CA GLY A 353 3.32 20.39 -16.52
C GLY A 353 2.05 21.19 -16.83
N VAL A 354 0.86 20.61 -16.67
CA VAL A 354 -0.41 21.32 -16.84
C VAL A 354 -0.59 22.27 -15.64
N PRO A 355 -0.77 23.58 -15.86
CA PRO A 355 -0.83 24.56 -14.77
C PRO A 355 -2.07 24.38 -13.90
N ASP A 356 -2.00 24.90 -12.67
CA ASP A 356 -3.16 24.98 -11.80
C ASP A 356 -4.29 25.83 -12.40
N ALA A 357 -5.51 25.36 -12.23
CA ALA A 357 -6.71 26.12 -12.55
C ALA A 357 -7.19 26.90 -11.31
N PRO A 358 -7.67 28.13 -11.46
CA PRO A 358 -8.28 28.87 -10.36
C PRO A 358 -9.47 28.08 -9.80
N VAL A 359 -9.46 27.83 -8.49
CA VAL A 359 -10.58 27.16 -7.80
C VAL A 359 -11.74 28.14 -7.68
N ARG A 360 -12.88 27.80 -8.30
CA ARG A 360 -14.12 28.60 -8.24
C ARG A 360 -15.24 27.77 -7.65
N THR A 361 -15.30 27.72 -6.32
CA THR A 361 -16.38 27.05 -5.60
C THR A 361 -17.72 27.74 -5.89
N PRO A 362 -18.73 27.01 -6.40
CA PRO A 362 -20.05 27.57 -6.61
C PRO A 362 -20.77 27.86 -5.29
N ASP A 363 -21.80 28.70 -5.35
CA ASP A 363 -22.74 28.84 -4.23
C ASP A 363 -23.46 27.50 -3.99
N PRO A 364 -23.72 27.13 -2.73
CA PRO A 364 -24.50 25.94 -2.41
C PRO A 364 -25.89 25.98 -3.06
N ALA A 365 -26.32 24.85 -3.62
CA ALA A 365 -27.64 24.70 -4.17
C ALA A 365 -28.72 25.02 -3.10
N PRO A 366 -29.80 25.74 -3.46
CA PRO A 366 -30.90 25.96 -2.54
C PRO A 366 -31.50 24.61 -2.12
N GLY A 367 -31.90 24.49 -0.86
CA GLY A 367 -32.56 23.29 -0.35
C GLY A 367 -33.84 22.98 -1.12
N SER A 368 -34.17 21.68 -1.24
CA SER A 368 -35.42 21.25 -1.88
C SER A 368 -36.65 21.69 -1.09
N ASP A 369 -37.57 22.41 -1.73
CA ASP A 369 -38.86 22.80 -1.14
C ASP A 369 -39.79 21.59 -0.93
N LEU A 370 -39.66 20.58 -1.79
CA LEU A 370 -40.44 19.35 -1.74
C LEU A 370 -40.15 18.52 -0.48
N GLN A 371 -38.91 18.53 0.02
CA GLN A 371 -38.49 17.75 1.20
C GLN A 371 -38.37 18.62 2.44
N GLY A 372 -38.24 19.94 2.30
CA GLY A 372 -38.13 20.88 3.41
C GLY A 372 -36.83 20.71 4.20
N ARG A 373 -36.91 20.89 5.53
CA ARG A 373 -35.77 20.78 6.45
C ARG A 373 -35.97 19.66 7.48
N PRO A 374 -34.88 19.00 7.93
CA PRO A 374 -33.50 19.17 7.46
C PRO A 374 -33.28 18.62 6.05
N THR A 375 -32.41 19.27 5.28
CA THR A 375 -32.00 18.79 3.95
C THR A 375 -31.15 17.52 4.06
N ALA A 376 -30.98 16.80 2.95
CA ALA A 376 -30.09 15.64 2.92
C ALA A 376 -28.64 16.00 3.31
N ALA A 377 -28.15 17.15 2.87
CA ALA A 377 -26.81 17.65 3.25
C ALA A 377 -26.71 17.90 4.76
N GLU A 378 -27.74 18.52 5.36
CA GLU A 378 -27.79 18.77 6.82
C GLU A 378 -27.83 17.46 7.63
N LEU A 379 -28.55 16.44 7.14
CA LEU A 379 -28.56 15.11 7.77
C LEU A 379 -27.18 14.43 7.70
N VAL A 380 -26.54 14.47 6.54
CA VAL A 380 -25.18 13.92 6.34
C VAL A 380 -24.17 14.62 7.26
N ALA A 381 -24.22 15.95 7.35
CA ALA A 381 -23.38 16.74 8.24
C ALA A 381 -23.57 16.37 9.72
N ALA A 382 -24.83 16.18 10.15
CA ALA A 382 -25.13 15.76 11.52
C ALA A 382 -24.54 14.39 11.86
N VAL A 383 -24.60 13.42 10.93
CA VAL A 383 -23.98 12.10 11.13
C VAL A 383 -22.45 12.19 11.14
N ALA A 384 -21.85 13.00 10.26
CA ALA A 384 -20.41 13.22 10.24
C ALA A 384 -19.92 13.82 11.57
N MET A 385 -20.67 14.78 12.13
CA MET A 385 -20.41 15.38 13.45
C MET A 385 -20.47 14.34 14.57
N PHE A 386 -21.53 13.53 14.64
CA PHE A 386 -21.65 12.43 15.61
C PHE A 386 -20.47 11.45 15.54
N LEU A 387 -20.02 11.08 14.34
CA LEU A 387 -18.86 10.21 14.18
C LEU A 387 -17.58 10.86 14.75
N ARG A 388 -17.40 12.17 14.58
CA ARG A 388 -16.22 12.91 15.05
C ARG A 388 -16.23 13.19 16.55
N GLU A 389 -17.38 13.57 17.08
CA GLU A 389 -17.51 14.07 18.45
C GLU A 389 -17.76 12.92 19.42
N ASP A 390 -18.70 12.03 19.11
CA ASP A 390 -19.10 10.97 20.04
C ASP A 390 -18.33 9.68 19.78
N VAL A 391 -18.37 9.16 18.53
CA VAL A 391 -17.79 7.84 18.23
C VAL A 391 -16.27 7.86 18.35
N MET A 392 -15.61 8.88 17.80
CA MET A 392 -14.16 9.00 17.92
C MET A 392 -13.72 9.33 19.36
N ALA A 393 -14.51 10.03 20.18
CA ALA A 393 -14.16 10.23 21.59
C ALA A 393 -14.30 8.92 22.41
N ALA A 394 -15.27 8.07 22.04
CA ALA A 394 -15.56 6.83 22.74
C ALA A 394 -14.73 5.61 22.26
N THR A 395 -13.93 5.74 21.21
CA THR A 395 -13.22 4.60 20.58
C THR A 395 -11.74 4.87 20.36
N GLN A 396 -10.95 3.80 20.25
CA GLN A 396 -9.51 3.84 19.95
C GLN A 396 -9.15 2.86 18.82
N GLY A 397 -7.90 2.91 18.35
CA GLY A 397 -7.36 1.97 17.37
C GLY A 397 -8.14 1.95 16.05
N ARG A 398 -8.40 0.73 15.54
CA ARG A 398 -9.02 0.51 14.22
C ARG A 398 -10.42 1.11 14.11
N LEU A 399 -11.24 1.00 15.15
CA LEU A 399 -12.61 1.52 15.11
C LEU A 399 -12.64 3.06 15.06
N ASN A 400 -11.77 3.71 15.83
CA ASN A 400 -11.60 5.17 15.77
C ASN A 400 -11.15 5.63 14.39
N PHE A 401 -10.22 4.90 13.77
CA PHE A 401 -9.77 5.17 12.41
C PHE A 401 -10.91 5.05 11.40
N LEU A 402 -11.70 3.97 11.46
CA LEU A 402 -12.84 3.77 10.57
C LEU A 402 -13.91 4.86 10.75
N ALA A 403 -14.19 5.29 11.98
CA ALA A 403 -15.10 6.41 12.25
C ALA A 403 -14.62 7.71 11.59
N ARG A 404 -13.31 7.99 11.64
CA ARG A 404 -12.70 9.12 10.95
C ARG A 404 -12.82 9.03 9.43
N VAL A 405 -12.58 7.85 8.86
CA VAL A 405 -12.77 7.60 7.42
C VAL A 405 -14.22 7.85 7.03
N GLY A 406 -15.18 7.30 7.79
CA GLY A 406 -16.62 7.50 7.59
C GLY A 406 -17.00 8.98 7.62
N ALA A 407 -16.57 9.73 8.64
CA ALA A 407 -16.84 11.16 8.74
C ALA A 407 -16.29 11.95 7.55
N ASN A 408 -15.03 11.69 7.15
CA ASN A 408 -14.44 12.36 5.98
C ASN A 408 -15.20 12.05 4.67
N THR A 409 -15.67 10.81 4.50
CA THR A 409 -16.48 10.41 3.35
C THR A 409 -17.81 11.17 3.33
N LEU A 410 -18.47 11.28 4.49
CA LEU A 410 -19.73 12.02 4.62
C LEU A 410 -19.55 13.52 4.34
N ASP A 411 -18.46 14.15 4.78
CA ASP A 411 -18.18 15.55 4.41
C ASP A 411 -18.08 15.72 2.87
N GLY A 412 -17.54 14.70 2.17
CA GLY A 412 -17.50 14.68 0.70
C GLY A 412 -18.89 14.59 0.08
N VAL A 413 -19.74 13.71 0.61
CA VAL A 413 -21.14 13.56 0.18
C VAL A 413 -21.93 14.85 0.44
N GLU A 414 -21.72 15.50 1.58
CA GLU A 414 -22.33 16.80 1.88
C GLU A 414 -21.97 17.83 0.81
N ARG A 415 -20.68 17.96 0.48
CA ARG A 415 -20.22 18.87 -0.59
C ARG A 415 -20.78 18.48 -1.96
N GLU A 416 -20.91 17.20 -2.26
CA GLU A 416 -21.51 16.72 -3.50
C GLU A 416 -22.99 17.13 -3.60
N LEU A 417 -23.75 16.99 -2.51
CA LEU A 417 -25.15 17.41 -2.45
C LEU A 417 -25.31 18.93 -2.59
N LEU A 418 -24.39 19.71 -2.02
CA LEU A 418 -24.44 21.17 -2.05
C LEU A 418 -23.93 21.76 -3.37
N LEU A 419 -22.85 21.22 -3.93
CA LEU A 419 -22.14 21.82 -5.07
C LEU A 419 -22.41 21.09 -6.39
N GLY A 420 -22.83 19.82 -6.33
CA GLY A 420 -22.97 18.91 -7.46
C GLY A 420 -23.76 19.47 -8.65
N PRO A 421 -24.97 20.01 -8.46
CA PRO A 421 -25.81 20.47 -9.59
C PRO A 421 -25.11 21.49 -10.50
N GLU A 422 -24.40 22.45 -9.91
CA GLU A 422 -23.69 23.49 -10.65
C GLU A 422 -22.38 22.96 -11.25
N LEU A 423 -21.65 22.09 -10.53
CA LEU A 423 -20.43 21.45 -11.04
C LEU A 423 -20.73 20.51 -12.23
N GLU A 424 -21.82 19.75 -12.18
CA GLU A 424 -22.29 18.89 -13.27
C GLU A 424 -22.72 19.70 -14.50
N ARG A 425 -23.38 20.85 -14.31
CA ARG A 425 -23.70 21.78 -15.40
C ARG A 425 -22.43 22.25 -16.11
N ARG A 426 -21.45 22.77 -15.35
CA ARG A 426 -20.14 23.20 -15.88
C ARG A 426 -19.42 22.06 -16.59
N HIS A 427 -19.48 20.85 -16.04
CA HIS A 427 -18.85 19.68 -16.65
C HIS A 427 -19.45 19.34 -18.01
N ARG A 428 -20.79 19.32 -18.12
CA ARG A 428 -21.48 19.10 -19.41
C ARG A 428 -21.14 20.17 -20.44
N GLU A 429 -21.04 21.44 -20.03
CA GLU A 429 -20.62 22.52 -20.93
C GLU A 429 -19.20 22.32 -21.46
N ARG A 430 -18.27 21.89 -20.61
CA ARG A 430 -16.91 21.55 -21.02
C ARG A 430 -16.88 20.38 -22.00
N LEU A 431 -17.67 19.33 -21.76
CA LEU A 431 -17.73 18.16 -22.65
C LEU A 431 -18.35 18.52 -24.01
N ALA A 432 -19.40 19.34 -24.02
CA ALA A 432 -20.06 19.81 -25.23
C ALA A 432 -19.11 20.61 -26.15
N ALA A 433 -18.15 21.34 -25.58
CA ALA A 433 -17.12 22.05 -26.35
C ALA A 433 -16.24 21.10 -27.21
N PHE A 434 -16.18 19.82 -26.87
CA PHE A 434 -15.47 18.77 -27.63
C PHE A 434 -16.42 17.80 -28.34
N ALA A 435 -17.72 18.14 -28.42
CA ALA A 435 -18.76 17.27 -28.95
C ALA A 435 -18.81 15.89 -28.26
N ARG A 436 -18.69 15.87 -26.93
CA ARG A 436 -18.79 14.67 -26.09
C ARG A 436 -19.90 14.82 -25.06
N ASP A 437 -20.53 13.70 -24.73
CA ASP A 437 -21.64 13.65 -23.77
C ASP A 437 -21.15 13.29 -22.37
N ASP A 438 -20.05 12.54 -22.27
CA ASP A 438 -19.49 12.04 -21.01
C ASP A 438 -17.95 11.96 -21.04
N GLN A 439 -17.37 11.60 -19.89
CA GLN A 439 -15.91 11.44 -19.75
C GLN A 439 -15.37 10.26 -20.56
N ALA A 440 -16.15 9.19 -20.69
CA ALA A 440 -15.70 7.99 -21.40
C ALA A 440 -15.54 8.27 -22.90
N GLY A 441 -16.47 9.00 -23.50
CA GLY A 441 -16.40 9.48 -24.87
C GLY A 441 -15.25 10.45 -25.09
N LEU A 442 -14.96 11.33 -24.13
CA LEU A 442 -13.78 12.20 -24.19
C LEU A 442 -12.47 11.39 -24.16
N ALA A 443 -12.37 10.43 -23.24
CA ALA A 443 -11.21 9.53 -23.15
C ALA A 443 -11.03 8.70 -24.43
N ALA A 444 -12.10 8.13 -24.96
CA ALA A 444 -12.06 7.38 -26.22
C ALA A 444 -11.58 8.23 -27.41
N ALA A 445 -12.00 9.50 -27.48
CA ALA A 445 -11.56 10.43 -28.52
C ALA A 445 -10.06 10.77 -28.42
N ILE A 446 -9.53 10.93 -27.20
CA ILE A 446 -8.09 11.11 -26.96
C ILE A 446 -7.31 9.85 -27.36
N ARG A 447 -7.78 8.68 -26.93
CA ARG A 447 -7.16 7.39 -27.24
C ARG A 447 -7.04 7.18 -28.75
N ALA A 448 -8.13 7.44 -29.48
CA ALA A 448 -8.22 7.31 -30.93
C ALA A 448 -7.44 8.40 -31.70
N GLY A 449 -6.88 9.41 -31.03
CA GLY A 449 -6.20 10.54 -31.67
C GLY A 449 -7.14 11.50 -32.39
N VAL A 450 -8.44 11.43 -32.12
CA VAL A 450 -9.44 12.41 -32.63
C VAL A 450 -9.28 13.75 -31.92
N LEU A 451 -8.95 13.71 -30.63
CA LEU A 451 -8.53 14.88 -29.86
C LEU A 451 -7.04 14.76 -29.55
N ASP A 452 -6.30 15.83 -29.80
CA ASP A 452 -4.88 15.90 -29.46
C ASP A 452 -4.72 16.00 -27.94
N ALA A 453 -3.94 15.09 -27.36
CA ALA A 453 -3.68 15.05 -25.92
C ALA A 453 -2.89 16.28 -25.44
N ASP A 454 -2.23 17.01 -26.34
CA ASP A 454 -1.48 18.23 -26.03
C ASP A 454 -2.28 19.52 -26.25
N ASP A 455 -3.53 19.43 -26.75
CA ASP A 455 -4.37 20.62 -26.98
C ASP A 455 -4.57 21.39 -25.67
N PRO A 456 -4.11 22.66 -25.57
CA PRO A 456 -4.26 23.46 -24.37
C PRO A 456 -5.72 23.62 -23.92
N ALA A 457 -6.68 23.66 -24.85
CA ALA A 457 -8.10 23.75 -24.52
C ALA A 457 -8.61 22.47 -23.86
N LEU A 458 -8.22 21.31 -24.38
CA LEU A 458 -8.53 20.00 -23.80
C LEU A 458 -7.92 19.88 -22.40
N LEU A 459 -6.62 20.19 -22.27
CA LEU A 459 -5.90 20.12 -21.00
C LEU A 459 -6.55 21.02 -19.94
N ALA A 460 -6.96 22.24 -20.31
CA ALA A 460 -7.67 23.15 -19.42
C ALA A 460 -9.05 22.60 -19.00
N ALA A 461 -9.81 22.00 -19.92
CA ALA A 461 -11.11 21.42 -19.63
C ALA A 461 -11.01 20.19 -18.69
N VAL A 462 -10.04 19.31 -18.95
CA VAL A 462 -9.75 18.13 -18.10
C VAL A 462 -9.27 18.58 -16.73
N ARG A 463 -8.35 19.55 -16.64
CA ARG A 463 -7.90 20.13 -15.38
C ARG A 463 -9.04 20.73 -14.57
N ALA A 464 -9.92 21.51 -15.19
CA ALA A 464 -11.09 22.07 -14.50
C ALA A 464 -12.03 20.98 -13.96
N ALA A 465 -12.26 19.91 -14.71
CA ALA A 465 -13.09 18.78 -14.24
C ALA A 465 -12.45 18.01 -13.07
N VAL A 466 -11.13 17.86 -13.07
CA VAL A 466 -10.39 17.27 -11.93
C VAL A 466 -10.45 18.20 -10.71
N THR A 467 -10.25 19.51 -10.90
CA THR A 467 -10.36 20.51 -9.83
C THR A 467 -11.75 20.51 -9.19
N ASP A 468 -12.82 20.48 -9.99
CA ASP A 468 -14.19 20.41 -9.50
C ASP A 468 -14.43 19.14 -8.66
N ARG A 469 -13.94 17.98 -9.11
CA ARG A 469 -14.02 16.72 -8.34
C ARG A 469 -13.22 16.80 -7.03
N LEU A 470 -12.05 17.44 -7.04
CA LEU A 470 -11.25 17.65 -5.82
C LEU A 470 -11.89 18.62 -4.84
N THR A 471 -12.57 19.68 -5.30
CA THR A 471 -13.32 20.59 -4.44
C THR A 471 -14.37 19.84 -3.61
N VAL A 472 -14.96 18.79 -4.18
CA VAL A 472 -15.90 17.90 -3.49
C VAL A 472 -15.16 16.86 -2.64
N ALA A 473 -14.23 16.11 -3.22
CA ALA A 473 -13.60 14.97 -2.54
C ALA A 473 -12.65 15.40 -1.42
N ASN A 474 -11.73 16.33 -1.69
CA ASN A 474 -10.69 16.77 -0.76
C ASN A 474 -10.16 18.17 -1.12
N PRO A 475 -10.88 19.26 -0.77
CA PRO A 475 -10.50 20.62 -1.18
C PRO A 475 -9.15 21.07 -0.60
N ARG A 476 -8.72 20.49 0.53
CA ARG A 476 -7.40 20.77 1.13
C ARG A 476 -6.24 20.23 0.31
N TYR A 477 -6.49 19.31 -0.63
CA TYR A 477 -5.46 18.77 -1.50
C TYR A 477 -4.99 19.81 -2.53
N LEU A 478 -5.90 20.69 -2.99
CA LEU A 478 -5.63 21.77 -3.94
C LEU A 478 -4.69 22.84 -3.39
N SER A 479 -4.55 22.94 -2.06
CA SER A 479 -3.63 23.87 -1.40
C SER A 479 -2.26 23.27 -1.08
N GLN A 480 -2.03 21.99 -1.42
CA GLN A 480 -0.73 21.37 -1.19
C GLN A 480 0.25 21.80 -2.28
N PRO A 481 1.55 21.90 -1.98
CA PRO A 481 2.56 22.21 -2.98
C PRO A 481 2.48 21.27 -4.19
N GLY A 482 2.40 21.83 -5.39
CA GLY A 482 2.20 21.09 -6.63
C GLY A 482 3.48 20.58 -7.29
N THR A 483 4.58 21.32 -7.15
CA THR A 483 5.90 21.03 -7.76
C THR A 483 6.92 20.67 -6.70
#